data_AF-A0AAU0S5E8-F1
#
_entry.id   AF-A0AAU0S5E8-F1
#
_cell.length_a   1.000
_cell.length_b   1.000
_cell.length_c   1.000
_cell.angle_alpha   90.00
_cell.angle_beta   90.00
_cell.angle_gamma   90.00
#
_symmetry.space_group_name_H-M   'P 1'
#
loop_
_entity.id
_entity.type
_entity.pdbx_description
1 polymer ?
#
loop_
_entity_poly.entity_id
_entity_poly.type
_entity_poly.pdbx_seq_one_letter_code
_entity_poly.pdbx_strand_id
1 'polypeptide(L)'
;MKHMKTVLILEHSEEVFDKLTCDVCGAESHWDENWSDAEHEKLITTISLEEEESLSSGGHTKITQYHICPNCFKQHLAKWLHSHRQAEPTIASSVW
;
A
#
# COMPACT_ATOMS: atom_id res chain seq x y z
N MET A 1 -4.36 -7.01 -3.95
CA MET A 1 -3.61 -8.28 -4.21
C MET A 1 -2.25 -7.95 -4.82
N LYS A 2 -1.16 -8.60 -4.37
CA LYS A 2 0.20 -8.44 -4.91
C LYS A 2 0.42 -9.42 -6.08
N HIS A 3 0.98 -8.96 -7.19
CA HIS A 3 1.37 -9.82 -8.31
C HIS A 3 2.89 -9.98 -8.35
N MET A 4 3.36 -11.21 -8.57
CA MET A 4 4.78 -11.54 -8.69
C MET A 4 5.07 -11.95 -10.14
N LYS A 5 6.27 -11.62 -10.62
CA LYS A 5 6.81 -12.12 -11.90
C LYS A 5 8.13 -12.83 -11.69
N THR A 6 8.37 -13.89 -12.46
CA THR A 6 9.65 -14.59 -12.48
C THR A 6 10.54 -13.95 -13.55
N VAL A 7 11.75 -13.53 -13.18
CA VAL A 7 12.75 -12.99 -14.12
C VAL A 7 13.93 -13.96 -14.21
N LEU A 8 14.36 -14.26 -15.43
CA LEU A 8 15.56 -15.06 -15.72
C LEU A 8 16.77 -14.13 -15.79
N ILE A 9 17.63 -14.19 -14.79
CA ILE A 9 18.96 -13.60 -14.81
C ILE A 9 19.92 -14.76 -15.07
N LEU A 10 20.89 -14.61 -15.97
CA LEU A 10 21.81 -15.69 -16.35
C LEU A 10 22.45 -16.29 -15.08
N GLU A 11 22.01 -17.51 -14.72
CA GLU A 11 22.34 -18.35 -13.54
C GLU A 11 21.31 -18.47 -12.40
N HIS A 12 20.26 -17.64 -12.29
CA HIS A 12 19.17 -17.87 -11.32
C HIS A 12 17.83 -17.20 -11.70
N SER A 13 16.73 -17.77 -11.19
CA SER A 13 15.39 -17.17 -11.26
C SER A 13 15.07 -16.43 -9.98
N GLU A 14 14.58 -15.19 -10.08
CA GLU A 14 14.04 -14.44 -8.93
C GLU A 14 12.56 -14.15 -9.12
N GLU A 15 11.81 -14.21 -8.02
CA GLU A 15 10.47 -13.67 -7.94
C GLU A 15 10.57 -12.18 -7.62
N VAL A 16 10.25 -11.35 -8.62
CA VAL A 16 10.24 -9.91 -8.48
C VAL A 16 8.79 -9.45 -8.34
N PHE A 17 8.55 -8.51 -7.44
CA PHE A 17 7.26 -7.87 -7.33
C PHE A 17 6.91 -7.16 -8.65
N ASP A 18 5.72 -7.42 -9.18
CA ASP A 18 5.28 -6.89 -10.47
C ASP A 18 4.46 -5.62 -10.29
N LYS A 19 3.31 -5.74 -9.61
CA LYS A 19 2.32 -4.66 -9.46
C LYS A 19 1.35 -4.90 -8.32
N LEU A 20 0.70 -3.83 -7.87
CA LEU A 20 -0.42 -3.84 -6.95
C LEU A 20 -1.74 -3.76 -7.69
N THR A 21 -2.75 -4.49 -7.23
CA THR A 21 -4.15 -4.26 -7.60
C THR A 21 -4.89 -3.62 -6.44
N CYS A 22 -5.63 -2.55 -6.73
CA CYS A 22 -6.53 -1.91 -5.78
C CYS A 22 -7.70 -2.83 -5.46
N ASP A 23 -7.86 -3.18 -4.20
CA ASP A 23 -8.91 -4.10 -3.72
C ASP A 23 -10.32 -3.46 -3.76
N VAL A 24 -10.41 -2.14 -4.02
CA VAL A 24 -11.69 -1.41 -4.13
C VAL A 24 -12.21 -1.36 -5.56
N CYS A 25 -11.35 -1.01 -6.54
CA CYS A 25 -11.78 -0.76 -7.92
C CYS A 25 -11.07 -1.62 -8.98
N GLY A 26 -10.10 -2.45 -8.59
CA GLY A 26 -9.34 -3.29 -9.51
C GLY A 26 -8.26 -2.57 -10.32
N ALA A 27 -8.05 -1.26 -10.12
CA ALA A 27 -6.97 -0.53 -10.78
C ALA A 27 -5.59 -1.12 -10.42
N GLU A 28 -4.68 -1.15 -11.38
CA GLU A 28 -3.33 -1.71 -11.21
C GLU A 28 -2.28 -0.60 -11.13
N SER A 29 -1.25 -0.79 -10.31
CA SER A 29 -0.08 0.10 -10.31
C SER A 29 0.78 -0.16 -11.55
N HIS A 30 1.49 0.87 -11.98
CA HIS A 30 2.34 0.82 -13.16
C HIS A 30 3.63 0.02 -12.90
N TRP A 31 4.20 0.17 -11.71
CA TRP A 31 5.36 -0.57 -11.22
C TRP A 31 5.35 -0.60 -9.70
N ASP A 32 5.70 -1.75 -9.14
CA ASP A 32 5.93 -1.87 -7.70
C ASP A 32 4.74 -1.35 -6.85
N GLU A 33 5.02 -0.88 -5.64
CA GLU A 33 4.04 -0.21 -4.77
C GLU A 33 3.79 1.28 -5.13
N ASN A 34 4.31 1.76 -6.27
CA ASN A 34 4.17 3.15 -6.69
C ASN A 34 2.98 3.33 -7.68
N TRP A 35 2.03 4.17 -7.29
CA TRP A 35 0.85 4.51 -8.09
C TRP A 35 1.05 5.73 -9.00
N SER A 36 2.23 6.37 -8.96
CA SER A 36 2.54 7.49 -9.83
C SER A 36 3.01 7.02 -11.20
N ASP A 37 2.56 7.71 -12.25
CA ASP A 37 3.04 7.51 -13.62
C ASP A 37 4.24 8.41 -13.97
N ALA A 38 4.59 9.36 -13.09
CA ALA A 38 5.68 10.30 -13.32
C ALA A 38 7.02 9.78 -12.74
N GLU A 39 8.08 9.93 -13.53
CA GLU A 39 9.43 9.38 -13.25
C GLU A 39 10.04 9.87 -11.93
N HIS A 40 9.72 11.10 -11.52
CA HIS A 40 10.27 11.73 -10.32
C HIS A 40 9.24 11.86 -9.19
N GLU A 41 8.12 11.14 -9.29
CA GLU A 41 7.06 11.16 -8.29
C GLU A 41 6.86 9.79 -7.66
N LYS A 42 6.66 9.79 -6.34
CA LYS A 42 6.32 8.59 -5.58
C LYS A 42 4.97 8.79 -4.91
N LEU A 43 4.03 7.93 -5.24
CA LEU A 43 2.69 7.95 -4.67
C LEU A 43 2.36 6.56 -4.12
N ILE A 44 2.35 6.42 -2.80
CA ILE A 44 2.07 5.16 -2.11
C ILE A 44 0.81 5.32 -1.27
N THR A 45 -0.05 4.31 -1.32
CA THR A 45 -1.25 4.23 -0.49
C THR A 45 -1.47 2.80 0.00
N THR A 46 -1.53 2.64 1.31
CA THR A 46 -1.72 1.35 1.99
C THR A 46 -2.63 1.55 3.20
N ILE A 47 -3.51 0.58 3.45
CA ILE A 47 -4.31 0.51 4.68
C ILE A 47 -3.84 -0.72 5.44
N SER A 48 -3.28 -0.54 6.63
CA SER A 48 -2.80 -1.63 7.48
C SER A 48 -3.35 -1.50 8.90
N LEU A 49 -3.68 -2.65 9.47
CA LEU A 49 -3.92 -2.84 10.89
C LEU A 49 -2.83 -3.78 11.40
N GLU A 50 -2.05 -3.31 12.36
CA GLU A 50 -1.03 -4.10 13.04
C GLU A 50 -1.52 -4.42 14.46
N GLU A 51 -1.57 -5.72 14.76
CA GLU A 51 -1.93 -6.26 16.06
C GLU A 51 -0.69 -6.95 16.63
N GLU A 52 -0.16 -6.44 17.74
CA GLU A 52 1.01 -7.01 18.42
C GLU A 52 0.62 -7.55 19.80
N GLU A 53 1.07 -8.77 20.09
CA GLU A 53 0.99 -9.37 21.42
C GLU A 53 2.40 -9.72 21.90
N SER A 54 2.86 -9.06 22.96
CA SER A 54 4.17 -9.32 23.56
C SER A 54 4.02 -10.23 24.79
N LEU A 55 4.60 -11.44 24.74
CA LEU A 55 4.62 -12.38 25.88
C LEU A 55 6.05 -12.54 26.41
N SER A 56 6.18 -13.02 27.65
CA SER A 56 7.48 -13.25 28.31
C SER A 56 8.36 -14.28 27.58
N SER A 57 7.78 -15.13 26.75
CA SER A 57 8.49 -16.13 25.91
C SER A 57 8.73 -15.69 24.47
N GLY A 58 8.42 -14.45 24.11
CA GLY A 58 8.42 -13.95 22.73
C GLY A 58 7.03 -13.47 22.30
N GLY A 59 6.98 -12.56 21.34
CA GLY A 59 5.73 -11.96 20.86
C GLY A 59 5.28 -12.47 19.50
N HIS A 60 4.08 -12.05 19.11
CA HIS A 60 3.51 -12.32 17.80
C HIS A 60 2.97 -11.01 17.22
N THR A 61 3.24 -10.76 15.94
CA THR A 61 2.67 -9.63 15.19
C THR A 61 1.81 -10.18 14.06
N LYS A 62 0.61 -9.63 13.93
CA LYS A 62 -0.32 -9.91 12.84
C LYS A 62 -0.62 -8.61 12.10
N ILE A 63 -0.34 -8.59 10.81
CA ILE A 63 -0.63 -7.45 9.94
C ILE A 63 -1.79 -7.84 9.01
N THR A 64 -2.88 -7.08 9.09
CA THR A 64 -3.98 -7.14 8.13
C THR A 64 -3.85 -5.95 7.19
N GLN A 65 -3.72 -6.19 5.88
CA GLN A 65 -3.43 -5.14 4.91
C GLN A 65 -4.37 -5.19 3.70
N TYR A 66 -4.79 -4.00 3.24
CA TYR A 66 -5.49 -3.79 1.98
C TYR A 66 -4.71 -2.81 1.09
N HIS A 67 -4.74 -3.06 -0.21
CA HIS A 67 -4.16 -2.21 -1.22
C HIS A 67 -5.25 -1.31 -1.83
N ILE A 68 -5.04 0.00 -1.74
CA ILE A 68 -5.99 0.99 -2.24
C ILE A 68 -5.23 1.94 -3.16
N CYS A 69 -5.79 2.29 -4.32
CA CYS A 69 -5.18 3.29 -5.19
C CYS A 69 -5.45 4.72 -4.64
N PRO A 70 -4.67 5.73 -5.07
CA PRO A 70 -4.79 7.09 -4.56
C PRO A 70 -6.17 7.72 -4.81
N ASN A 71 -6.81 7.38 -5.93
CA ASN A 71 -8.15 7.84 -6.23
C ASN A 71 -9.16 7.27 -5.23
N CYS A 72 -9.14 5.95 -5.01
CA CYS A 72 -10.04 5.30 -4.05
C CYS A 72 -9.80 5.77 -2.61
N PHE A 73 -8.55 6.02 -2.24
CA PHE A 73 -8.22 6.61 -0.94
C PHE A 73 -8.88 7.98 -0.77
N LYS A 74 -8.68 8.91 -1.72
CA LYS A 74 -9.22 10.27 -1.64
C LYS A 74 -10.74 10.31 -1.78
N GLN A 75 -11.32 9.52 -2.67
CA GLN A 75 -12.74 9.60 -3.03
C GLN A 75 -13.65 8.72 -2.16
N HIS A 76 -13.14 7.62 -1.61
CA HIS A 76 -13.95 6.72 -0.78
C HIS A 76 -13.54 6.81 0.68
N LEU A 77 -12.30 6.43 1.02
CA LEU A 77 -11.89 6.31 2.41
C LEU A 77 -11.83 7.67 3.13
N ALA A 78 -11.12 8.65 2.57
CA ALA A 78 -10.99 9.97 3.18
C ALA A 78 -12.35 10.70 3.27
N LYS A 79 -13.18 10.60 2.23
CA LYS A 79 -14.55 11.15 2.26
C LYS A 79 -15.41 10.45 3.31
N TRP A 80 -15.31 9.14 3.45
CA TRP A 80 -16.04 8.39 4.48
C TRP A 80 -15.64 8.82 5.88
N LEU A 81 -14.33 8.93 6.17
CA LEU A 81 -13.80 9.41 7.46
C LEU A 81 -14.32 10.81 7.80
N HIS A 82 -14.27 11.73 6.83
CA HIS A 82 -14.81 13.07 6.98
C HIS A 82 -16.33 13.05 7.22
N SER A 83 -17.09 12.27 6.46
CA SER A 83 -18.55 12.19 6.62
C SER A 83 -19.00 11.55 7.95
N HIS A 84 -18.22 10.60 8.47
CA HIS A 84 -18.62 9.79 9.62
C HIS A 84 -18.26 10.44 10.96
N ARG A 85 -17.13 11.15 11.02
CA ARG A 85 -16.59 11.74 12.26
C ARG A 85 -16.06 13.16 12.11
N GLN A 86 -16.27 13.82 10.96
CA GLN A 86 -15.64 15.11 10.63
C GLN A 86 -14.12 15.06 10.79
N ALA A 87 -13.52 13.88 10.57
CA ALA A 87 -12.08 13.71 10.68
C ALA A 87 -11.37 14.49 9.56
N GLU A 88 -10.37 15.28 9.94
CA GLU A 88 -9.50 15.99 9.00
C GLU A 88 -8.15 15.26 8.89
N PRO A 89 -7.55 15.19 7.69
CA PRO A 89 -6.26 14.55 7.51
C PRO A 89 -5.14 15.39 8.13
N THR A 90 -4.24 14.75 8.87
CA THR A 90 -2.97 15.37 9.26
C THR A 90 -2.02 15.35 8.06
N ILE A 91 -1.57 16.53 7.62
CA ILE A 91 -0.63 16.69 6.51
C ILE A 91 0.71 17.16 7.07
N ALA A 92 1.78 16.42 6.75
CA ALA A 92 3.16 16.79 7.07
C ALA A 92 3.98 16.86 5.78
N SER A 93 4.81 17.89 5.65
CA SER A 93 5.71 18.08 4.50
C SER A 93 7.14 18.28 4.99
N SER A 94 8.09 17.61 4.35
CA SER A 94 9.53 17.80 4.55
C SER A 94 10.22 18.05 3.21
N VAL A 95 11.29 18.83 3.23
CA VAL A 95 12.23 18.99 2.10
C VAL A 95 13.51 18.30 2.54
N TRP A 96 13.93 17.28 1.78
CA TRP A 96 15.13 16.47 2.03
C TRP A 96 16.19 16.72 0.96
#